data_AF-A0A0C5VYM6-F1
#
_entry.id   AF-A0A0C5VYM6-F1
#
_cell.length_a   1.000
_cell.length_b   1.000
_cell.length_c   1.000
_cell.angle_alpha   90.00
_cell.angle_beta   90.00
_cell.angle_gamma   90.00
#
_symmetry.space_group_name_H-M   'P 1'
#
loop_
_entity.id
_entity.type
_entity.pdbx_description
1 polymer ?
#
loop_
_entity_poly.entity_id
_entity_poly.type
_entity_poly.pdbx_seq_one_letter_code
_entity_poly.pdbx_strand_id
1 'polypeptide(L)' 'MATLHRFEYQADRHTMIHLHDVLIQPFIDSFKTPPKKLILDFDATDNPIHGDQVGKYFNRYYDHHCFYPCMCFVVIDC' A
#
# COMPACT_ATOMS: atom_id res chain seq x y z
N MET A 1 1.93 -23.24 6.01
CA MET A 1 2.03 -22.24 4.92
C MET A 1 0.69 -21.54 4.80
N ALA A 2 0.65 -20.27 5.22
CA ALA A 2 -0.59 -19.51 5.42
C ALA A 2 -1.25 -19.18 4.07
N THR A 3 -2.59 -19.22 4.03
CA THR A 3 -3.44 -18.91 2.87
C THR A 3 -3.14 -17.55 2.23
N LEU A 4 -2.66 -16.59 3.03
CA LEU A 4 -2.28 -15.25 2.60
C LEU A 4 -1.15 -15.25 1.54
N HIS A 5 -0.09 -16.04 1.76
CA HIS A 5 1.04 -16.11 0.83
C HIS A 5 0.63 -16.66 -0.55
N ARG A 6 -0.32 -17.59 -0.59
CA ARG A 6 -0.84 -18.12 -1.86
C ARG A 6 -1.73 -17.08 -2.58
N PHE A 7 -2.53 -16.35 -1.82
CA PHE A 7 -3.37 -15.28 -2.37
C PHE A 7 -2.50 -14.17 -2.98
N GLU A 8 -1.50 -13.69 -2.25
CA GLU A 8 -0.55 -12.67 -2.74
C GLU A 8 0.20 -13.12 -4.00
N TYR A 9 0.63 -14.38 -4.04
CA TYR A 9 1.33 -14.94 -5.20
C TYR A 9 0.44 -15.07 -6.44
N GLN A 10 -0.85 -15.33 -6.27
CA GLN A 10 -1.80 -15.50 -7.38
C GLN A 10 -2.46 -14.19 -7.81
N ALA A 11 -2.32 -13.13 -7.03
CA ALA A 11 -2.97 -11.88 -7.31
C ALA A 11 -2.31 -11.19 -8.50
N ASP A 12 -3.12 -10.89 -9.51
CA ASP A 12 -2.71 -10.16 -10.69
C ASP A 12 -3.18 -8.70 -10.62
N ARG A 13 -2.86 -7.91 -11.65
CA ARG A 13 -3.26 -6.50 -11.72
C ARG A 13 -4.78 -6.31 -11.60
N HIS A 14 -5.58 -7.20 -12.18
CA HIS A 14 -7.03 -7.12 -12.10
C HIS A 14 -7.52 -7.36 -10.68
N THR A 15 -6.96 -8.36 -10.00
CA THR A 15 -7.25 -8.66 -8.60
C THR A 15 -6.93 -7.46 -7.71
N MET A 16 -5.78 -6.81 -7.92
CA MET A 16 -5.39 -5.62 -7.16
C MET A 16 -6.36 -4.45 -7.35
N ILE A 17 -6.83 -4.19 -8.58
CA ILE A 17 -7.80 -3.12 -8.84
C ILE A 17 -9.13 -3.39 -8.12
N HIS A 18 -9.66 -4.61 -8.23
CA HIS A 18 -10.90 -4.95 -7.53
C HIS A 18 -10.74 -4.92 -6.00
N LEU A 19 -9.56 -5.30 -5.50
CA LEU A 19 -9.25 -5.18 -4.07
C LEU A 19 -9.30 -3.72 -3.62
N HIS A 20 -8.77 -2.79 -4.43
CA HIS A 20 -8.89 -1.36 -4.15
C HIS A 20 -10.36 -0.90 -4.07
N ASP A 21 -11.23 -1.36 -4.96
CA ASP A 21 -12.66 -1.01 -4.91
C ASP A 21 -13.31 -1.48 -3.60
N VAL A 22 -13.02 -2.72 -3.19
CA VAL A 22 -13.54 -3.31 -1.94
C VAL A 22 -13.02 -2.58 -0.70
N LEU A 23 -11.83 -1.97 -0.75
CA LEU A 23 -11.27 -1.22 0.38
C LEU A 23 -11.72 0.25 0.40
N ILE A 24 -11.81 0.90 -0.76
CA ILE A 24 -12.13 2.33 -0.88
C ILE A 24 -13.63 2.57 -0.74
N GLN A 25 -14.48 1.72 -1.31
CA GLN A 25 -15.93 1.95 -1.29
C GLN A 25 -16.51 1.98 0.13
N PRO A 26 -16.23 1.01 1.03
CA PRO A 26 -16.71 1.07 2.41
C PRO A 26 -16.14 2.26 3.19
N PHE A 27 -14.92 2.69 2.87
CA PHE A 27 -14.33 3.88 3.46
C PHE A 27 -15.15 5.12 3.09
N ILE A 28 -15.44 5.33 1.80
CA ILE A 28 -16.28 6.46 1.34
C ILE A 28 -17.69 6.38 1.95
N ASP A 29 -18.28 5.20 1.99
CA ASP A 29 -19.63 4.97 2.52
C ASP A 29 -19.73 5.19 4.03
N SER A 30 -18.60 5.16 4.75
CA SER A 30 -18.56 5.45 6.18
C SER A 30 -18.82 6.94 6.51
N PHE A 31 -18.75 7.83 5.50
CA PHE A 31 -19.00 9.26 5.67
C PHE A 31 -20.47 9.62 5.40
N LYS A 32 -21.02 10.55 6.21
CA LYS A 32 -22.38 11.08 6.00
C LYS A 32 -22.55 11.79 4.65
N THR A 33 -21.47 12.33 4.10
CA THR A 33 -21.43 12.96 2.79
C THR A 33 -20.10 12.59 2.16
N PRO A 34 -20.08 12.12 0.90
CA PRO A 34 -18.83 11.72 0.26
C PRO A 34 -17.80 12.87 0.23
N PRO A 35 -16.53 12.60 0.59
CA PRO A 35 -15.48 13.62 0.56
C PRO A 35 -15.20 14.05 -0.89
N LYS A 36 -14.90 15.34 -1.09
CA LYS A 36 -14.58 15.90 -2.42
C LYS A 36 -13.14 15.60 -2.87
N LYS A 37 -12.26 15.25 -1.92
CA LYS A 37 -10.84 15.03 -2.15
C LYS A 37 -10.35 13.92 -1.24
N LEU A 38 -9.59 13.00 -1.82
CA LEU A 38 -8.83 11.97 -1.11
C LEU A 38 -7.35 12.27 -1.30
N ILE A 39 -6.60 12.31 -0.21
CA ILE A 39 -5.15 12.41 -0.22
C ILE A 39 -4.60 11.01 0.00
N LEU A 40 -3.77 10.55 -0.92
CA LEU A 40 -3.07 9.28 -0.84
C LEU A 40 -1.62 9.57 -0.43
N ASP A 41 -1.24 9.12 0.76
CA ASP A 41 0.12 9.24 1.27
C ASP A 41 0.86 7.93 1.07
N PHE A 42 2.02 7.98 0.41
CA PHE A 42 2.81 6.80 0.06
C PHE A 42 4.13 6.83 0.82
N ASP A 43 4.29 5.89 1.75
CA ASP A 43 5.48 5.77 2.57
C ASP A 43 6.26 4.48 2.31
N ALA A 44 7.57 4.58 2.48
CA ALA A 44 8.42 3.41 2.52
C ALA A 44 8.16 2.65 3.82
N THR A 45 7.81 1.37 3.72
CA THR A 45 7.84 0.49 4.87
C THR A 45 9.30 0.24 5.25
N ASP A 46 9.60 0.28 6.54
CA ASP A 46 10.89 -0.11 7.09
C ASP A 46 11.10 -1.64 6.98
N ASN A 47 11.16 -2.13 5.73
CA ASN A 47 11.43 -3.51 5.40
C ASN A 47 12.88 -3.62 4.90
N PRO A 48 13.84 -3.99 5.76
CA PRO A 48 15.25 -4.04 5.41
C PRO A 48 15.48 -5.06 4.30
N ILE A 49 16.32 -4.72 3.33
CA ILE A 49 16.73 -5.69 2.32
C ILE A 49 17.78 -6.65 2.88
N HIS A 50 17.80 -7.86 2.35
CA HIS A 50 18.85 -8.84 2.58
C HIS A 50 19.70 -9.00 1.32
N GLY A 51 20.93 -8.47 1.32
CA GLY A 51 21.82 -8.51 0.15
C GLY A 51 21.39 -7.55 -0.96
N ASP A 52 21.47 -8.01 -2.22
CA ASP A 52 21.21 -7.18 -3.42
C ASP A 52 19.84 -7.47 -4.07
N GLN A 53 18.78 -7.45 -3.26
CA GLN A 53 17.43 -7.67 -3.78
C GLN A 53 17.03 -6.60 -4.80
N VAL A 54 16.36 -7.03 -5.88
CA VAL A 54 15.86 -6.17 -6.95
C VAL A 54 14.82 -5.19 -6.38
N GLY A 55 14.93 -3.91 -6.73
CA GLY A 55 14.04 -2.87 -6.21
C GLY A 55 14.48 -2.26 -4.88
N LYS A 56 15.72 -2.52 -4.44
CA LYS A 56 16.32 -1.82 -3.30
C LYS A 56 16.41 -0.31 -3.54
N TYR A 57 16.07 0.45 -2.51
CA TYR A 57 16.19 1.91 -2.47
C TYR A 57 16.84 2.32 -1.15
N PHE A 58 17.75 3.31 -1.18
CA PHE A 58 18.34 3.83 0.06
C PHE A 58 17.39 4.85 0.70
N ASN A 59 16.89 4.55 1.90
CA ASN A 59 16.06 5.47 2.65
C ASN A 59 16.91 6.23 3.67
N ARG A 60 17.05 7.53 3.47
CA ARG A 60 17.85 8.41 4.34
C ARG A 60 17.28 8.55 5.75
N TYR A 61 15.96 8.46 5.93
CA TYR A 61 15.34 8.53 7.25
C TYR A 61 15.69 7.30 8.10
N TYR A 62 15.73 6.11 7.48
CA TYR A 62 16.07 4.86 8.17
C TYR A 62 17.56 4.50 8.11
N ASP A 63 18.38 5.28 7.39
CA ASP A 63 19.83 5.08 7.20
C ASP A 63 20.21 3.67 6.68
N HIS A 64 19.33 3.04 5.91
CA HIS A 64 19.61 1.76 5.26
C HIS A 64 18.76 1.57 4.00
N HIS A 65 18.99 0.45 3.32
CA HIS A 65 18.24 0.12 2.11
C HIS A 65 16.95 -0.65 2.44
N CYS A 66 15.83 -0.16 1.92
CA CYS A 66 14.52 -0.78 2.03
C CYS A 66 13.81 -0.80 0.67
N PHE A 67 12.65 -1.46 0.60
CA PHE A 67 11.77 -1.38 -0.56
C PHE A 67 10.91 -0.09 -0.51
N TYR A 68 10.65 0.52 -1.68
CA TYR A 68 9.91 1.77 -1.82
C TYR A 68 8.55 1.56 -2.53
N PRO A 69 7.53 2.41 -2.26
CA PRO A 69 6.67 2.30 -1.10
C PRO A 69 5.73 1.07 -1.17
N CYS A 70 5.49 0.43 -0.02
CA CYS A 70 4.53 -0.68 0.13
C CYS A 70 3.28 -0.27 0.92
N MET A 71 3.21 0.95 1.44
CA MET A 71 2.08 1.45 2.23
C MET A 71 1.46 2.69 1.58
N CYS A 72 0.14 2.70 1.47
CA CYS A 72 -0.67 3.81 0.98
C CYS A 72 -1.73 4.14 2.04
N PHE A 73 -1.74 5.37 2.54
CA PHE A 73 -2.72 5.85 3.52
C PHE A 73 -3.70 6.82 2.86
N VAL A 74 -4.99 6.68 3.17
CA VAL A 74 -6.02 7.60 2.69
C VAL A 74 -6.37 8.59 3.80
N VAL A 75 -6.12 9.88 3.55
CA VAL A 75 -6.52 10.99 4.44
C VAL A 75 -7.52 11.88 3.70
N ILE A 76 -8.48 12.44 4.43
CA ILE A 76 -9.49 13.35 3.87
C ILE A 76 -9.10 14.80 4.16
N ASP A 77 -9.17 15.62 3.13
CA ASP A 77 -9.12 17.07 3.23
C ASP A 77 -10.57 17.57 3.21
N CYS A 78 -11.01 18.22 4.30
CA CYS A 78 -12.39 18.66 4.52
C CYS A 78 -12.58 20.12 4.08
#